data_AF-A0A3N6M5H5-F1
#
_entry.id   AF-A0A3N6M5H5-F1
#
_cell.length_a   1.000
_cell.length_b   1.000
_cell.length_c   1.000
_cell.angle_alpha   90.00
_cell.angle_beta   90.00
_cell.angle_gamma   90.00
#
_symmetry.space_group_name_H-M   'P 1'
#
loop_
_entity.id
_entity.type
_entity.pdbx_description
1 polymer ?
#
loop_
_entity_poly.entity_id
_entity_poly.type
_entity_poly.pdbx_seq_one_letter_code
_entity_poly.pdbx_strand_id
1 'polypeptide(L)' 'MLVLVVGFVLVGLGLAGIRYAPAIVDAQHRQGMTPYTDGPIEKSDRVVATKGVGVVFAVVGVVLVGYGAGFV' A
#
# COMPACT_ATOMS: atom_id res chain seq x y z
N MET A 1 -22.02 -2.84 -7.78
CA MET A 1 -21.58 -1.43 -7.76
C MET A 1 -20.61 -1.14 -6.62
N LEU A 2 -20.97 -1.38 -5.37
CA LEU A 2 -20.07 -1.14 -4.22
C LEU A 2 -18.73 -1.90 -4.31
N VAL A 3 -18.75 -3.18 -4.68
CA VAL A 3 -17.53 -4.00 -4.84
C VAL A 3 -16.56 -3.42 -5.87
N LEU A 4 -17.08 -2.92 -6.99
CA LEU A 4 -16.25 -2.27 -8.02
C LEU A 4 -15.60 -1.00 -7.48
N VAL A 5 -16.36 -0.16 -6.77
CA VAL A 5 -15.84 1.07 -6.16
C VAL A 5 -14.72 0.74 -5.17
N VAL A 6 -14.94 -0.24 -4.29
CA VAL A 6 -13.92 -0.70 -3.33
C VAL A 6 -12.69 -1.23 -4.07
N GLY A 7 -12.88 -2.04 -5.12
CA GLY A 7 -11.79 -2.56 -5.94
C GLY A 7 -10.94 -1.44 -6.54
N PHE A 8 -11.55 -0.45 -7.19
CA PHE A 8 -10.84 0.69 -7.77
C PHE A 8 -10.12 1.54 -6.72
N VAL A 9 -10.73 1.75 -5.54
CA VAL A 9 -10.09 2.45 -4.43
C VAL A 9 -8.85 1.69 -3.95
N LEU A 10 -8.93 0.38 -3.77
CA LEU A 10 -7.78 -0.45 -3.37
C LEU A 10 -6.67 -0.43 -4.43
N VAL A 11 -7.00 -0.47 -5.71
CA VAL A 11 -6.02 -0.31 -6.80
C VAL A 11 -5.33 1.05 -6.70
N GLY A 12 -6.10 2.13 -6.58
CA GLY A 12 -5.56 3.49 -6.47
C GLY A 12 -4.64 3.65 -5.25
N LEU A 13 -5.07 3.18 -4.08
CA LEU A 13 -4.29 3.21 -2.85
C LEU A 13 -3.04 2.33 -2.94
N GLY A 14 -3.14 1.15 -3.55
CA GLY A 14 -2.01 0.26 -3.75
C GLY A 14 -0.92 0.89 -4.62
N LEU A 15 -1.31 1.45 -5.77
CA LEU A 15 -0.40 2.15 -6.69
C LEU A 15 0.21 3.39 -6.03
N ALA A 16 -0.59 4.17 -5.31
CA ALA A 16 -0.10 5.32 -4.54
C ALA A 16 0.91 4.88 -3.46
N GLY A 17 0.61 3.82 -2.71
CA GLY A 17 1.50 3.25 -1.71
C GLY A 17 2.85 2.83 -2.29
N ILE A 18 2.86 2.18 -3.46
CA ILE A 18 4.09 1.79 -4.15
C ILE A 18 4.88 3.03 -4.61
N ARG A 19 4.19 4.00 -5.24
CA ARG A 19 4.82 5.18 -5.84
C ARG A 19 5.39 6.15 -4.82
N TYR A 20 4.71 6.30 -3.68
CA TYR A 20 5.03 7.27 -2.64
C TYR A 20 5.64 6.65 -1.39
N ALA A 21 5.96 5.34 -1.38
CA ALA A 21 6.56 4.65 -0.23
C ALA A 21 7.71 5.40 0.46
N PRO A 22 8.71 5.97 -0.25
CA PRO A 22 9.77 6.74 0.41
C PRO A 22 9.23 7.97 1.17
N ALA A 23 8.31 8.71 0.57
CA ALA A 23 7.72 9.89 1.18
C ALA A 23 6.80 9.54 2.36
N ILE A 24 6.11 8.41 2.29
CA ILE A 24 5.28 7.88 3.38
C ILE A 24 6.17 7.52 4.58
N VAL A 25 7.26 6.79 4.36
CA VAL A 25 8.21 6.43 5.43
C VAL A 25 8.83 7.69 6.06
N ASP A 26 9.18 8.69 5.25
CA ASP A 26 9.72 9.96 5.75
C ASP A 26 8.69 10.79 6.52
N ALA A 27 7.41 10.74 6.14
CA ALA A 27 6.33 11.35 6.90
C ALA A 27 6.11 10.62 8.24
N GLN A 28 6.09 9.29 8.22
CA GLN A 28 5.95 8.47 9.43
C GLN A 28 7.09 8.72 10.42
N HIS A 29 8.32 8.84 9.93
CA HIS A 29 9.47 9.17 10.77
C HIS A 29 9.32 10.56 11.42
N ARG A 30 8.94 11.57 10.64
CA ARG A 30 8.69 12.93 11.16
C ARG A 30 7.56 13.00 12.18
N GLN A 31 6.57 12.12 12.06
CA GLN A 31 5.44 12.04 12.99
C GLN A 31 5.75 11.19 14.23
N GLY A 32 6.99 10.69 14.39
CA GLY A 32 7.35 9.80 15.49
C GLY A 32 6.64 8.44 15.44
N MET A 33 6.05 8.09 14.30
CA MET A 33 5.33 6.81 14.08
C MET A 33 6.29 5.66 13.75
N THR A 34 7.60 5.90 13.80
CA THR A 34 8.62 4.85 13.69
C THR A 34 9.05 4.42 15.09
N PRO A 35 8.46 3.36 15.68
CA PRO A 35 8.76 2.93 17.06
C PRO A 35 10.20 2.43 17.24
N TYR A 36 10.86 2.02 16.15
CA TYR A 36 12.23 1.55 16.16
C TYR A 36 13.16 2.66 15.67
N THR A 37 13.59 3.55 16.57
CA THR A 37 14.63 4.55 16.28
C THR A 37 16.02 3.89 16.26
N ASP A 38 16.20 2.79 17.01
CA ASP A 38 17.48 2.10 17.24
C ASP A 38 17.45 0.58 16.90
N GLY A 39 16.48 0.15 16.08
CA GLY A 39 16.38 -1.26 15.65
C GLY A 39 17.18 -1.53 14.36
N PRO A 40 17.51 -2.80 14.06
CA PRO A 40 18.29 -3.19 12.87
C PRO A 40 17.57 -2.93 11.54
N ILE A 41 16.32 -2.47 11.56
CA ILE A 41 15.50 -2.27 10.38
C ILE A 41 15.84 -0.93 9.74
N GLU A 42 16.53 -1.02 8.61
CA GLU A 42 16.94 0.13 7.81
C GLU A 42 15.74 0.84 7.18
N LYS A 43 15.94 2.11 6.78
CA LYS A 43 14.93 2.87 6.03
C LYS A 43 14.55 2.17 4.72
N SER A 44 15.51 1.54 4.06
CA SER A 44 15.34 0.73 2.85
C SER A 44 14.30 -0.37 3.06
N ASP A 45 14.42 -1.15 4.14
CA ASP A 45 13.50 -2.24 4.49
C ASP A 45 12.08 -1.73 4.71
N ARG A 46 11.93 -0.59 5.39
CA ARG A 46 10.63 0.04 5.62
C ARG A 46 9.97 0.45 4.31
N VAL A 47 10.74 1.03 3.40
CA VAL A 47 10.25 1.38 2.05
C VAL A 47 9.83 0.13 1.28
N VAL A 48 10.60 -0.95 1.36
CA VAL A 48 10.25 -2.23 0.72
C VAL A 48 8.96 -2.80 1.32
N ALA A 49 8.81 -2.80 2.64
CA ALA A 49 7.60 -3.24 3.32
C ALA A 49 6.38 -2.38 2.92
N THR A 50 6.51 -1.06 2.88
CA THR A 50 5.42 -0.16 2.43
C THR A 50 5.04 -0.43 0.97
N LYS A 51 6.01 -0.66 0.09
CA LYS A 51 5.73 -1.07 -1.30
C LYS A 51 5.02 -2.42 -1.35
N GLY A 52 5.45 -3.38 -0.55
CA GLY A 52 4.83 -4.71 -0.45
C GLY A 52 3.36 -4.64 -0.06
N VAL A 53 3.02 -3.82 0.95
CA VAL A 53 1.61 -3.57 1.31
C VAL A 53 0.85 -2.91 0.16
N GLY A 54 1.46 -1.95 -0.53
CA GLY A 54 0.87 -1.34 -1.73
C GLY A 54 0.60 -2.35 -2.85
N VAL A 55 1.50 -3.31 -3.08
CA VAL A 55 1.30 -4.41 -4.04
C VAL A 55 0.12 -5.28 -3.62
N VAL A 56 0.00 -5.66 -2.35
CA VAL A 56 -1.13 -6.44 -1.85
C VAL A 56 -2.46 -5.72 -2.08
N PHE A 57 -2.52 -4.42 -1.77
CA PHE A 57 -3.72 -3.61 -2.01
C PHE A 57 -4.07 -3.56 -3.50
N ALA A 58 -3.08 -3.36 -4.38
CA ALA A 58 -3.30 -3.33 -5.81
C ALA A 58 -3.82 -4.69 -6.33
N VAL A 59 -3.21 -5.80 -5.91
CA VAL A 59 -3.62 -7.15 -6.31
C VAL A 59 -5.04 -7.47 -5.83
N VAL A 60 -5.33 -7.25 -4.55
CA VAL A 60 -6.68 -7.47 -3.99
C VAL A 60 -7.71 -6.58 -4.71
N GLY A 61 -7.36 -5.32 -4.96
CA GLY A 61 -8.20 -4.39 -5.71
C GLY A 61 -8.53 -4.91 -7.12
N VAL A 62 -7.53 -5.38 -7.87
CA VAL A 62 -7.72 -5.97 -9.20
C VAL A 62 -8.63 -7.19 -9.14
N VAL A 63 -8.44 -8.08 -8.16
CA VAL A 63 -9.30 -9.26 -7.97
C VAL A 63 -10.75 -8.84 -7.70
N LEU A 64 -11.00 -7.84 -6.85
CA LEU A 64 -12.34 -7.34 -6.58
C LEU A 64 -12.99 -6.67 -7.79
N VAL A 65 -12.21 -5.94 -8.61
CA VAL A 65 -12.71 -5.38 -9.87
C VAL A 65 -13.09 -6.51 -10.83
N GLY A 66 -12.25 -7.53 -10.96
CA GLY A 66 -12.52 -8.70 -11.79
C GLY A 66 -13.81 -9.42 -11.37
N TYR A 67 -13.95 -9.71 -10.08
CA TYR A 67 -15.15 -10.32 -9.50
C TYR A 67 -16.40 -9.44 -9.69
N GLY A 68 -16.31 -8.15 -9.37
CA GLY A 68 -17.44 -7.22 -9.49
C GLY A 68 -17.90 -6.96 -10.93
N ALA A 69 -17.04 -7.22 -11.92
CA ALA A 69 -17.33 -7.12 -13.34
C ALA A 69 -17.77 -8.46 -13.97
N GLY A 70 -17.75 -9.56 -13.21
CA GLY A 70 -18.16 -10.89 -13.68
C GLY A 70 -17.10 -11.65 -14.48
N PHE A 71 -15.82 -11.27 -14.37
CA PHE A 71 -14.71 -12.01 -14.98
C PHE A 71 -14.27 -13.22 -14.15
N VAL A 72 -14.60 -13.23 -12.86
CA VAL A 72 -14.25 -14.26 -11.85
C VAL A 72 -15.49 -14.56 -11.02
#